data_AF-K3X6R3-F1
#
_entry.id   AF-K3X6R3-F1
#
_cell.length_a   1.000
_cell.length_b   1.000
_cell.length_c   1.000
_cell.angle_alpha   90.00
_cell.angle_beta   90.00
_cell.angle_gamma   90.00
#
_symmetry.space_group_name_H-M   'P 1'
#
loop_
_entity.id
_entity.type
_entity.pdbx_description
1 polymer ?
#
loop_
_entity_poly.entity_id
_entity_poly.type
_entity_poly.pdbx_seq_one_letter_code
_entity_poly.pdbx_strand_id
1 'polypeptide(L)'
;MQPRAIEGTVPYYERHFVIVDAHGRPEDWPKKLEFSDHIMSSYAQSLNAIESKRGGSAKSSPLNFTAVVPYKRTTCSDQVQDAPAATEPKDLAESHDVLVFPENIRVHGVSKSTSMDFRCACAGPKMLQWLEEIATDAKVPLHLWAASHYGGHRYAGNCVAYPSGDWFGMLNSKEDVHQMVDALVANQPLRLQEHWRGRIRLSKEQQIEALKEFGKEAA
;
A
#
# COMPACT_ATOMS: atom_id res chain seq x y z
N MET A 1 10.07 9.20 26.69
CA MET A 1 9.24 8.01 26.37
C MET A 1 10.18 6.94 25.83
N GLN A 2 10.14 5.70 26.34
CA GLN A 2 10.84 4.62 25.64
C GLN A 2 10.15 4.42 24.28
N PRO A 3 10.89 4.38 23.15
CA PRO A 3 10.29 4.00 21.87
C PRO A 3 9.67 2.61 22.03
N ARG A 4 8.38 2.49 21.72
CA ARG A 4 7.75 1.18 21.68
C ARG A 4 8.37 0.44 20.50
N ALA A 5 9.04 -0.67 20.77
CA ALA A 5 9.50 -1.60 19.75
C ALA A 5 8.37 -1.88 18.73
N ILE A 6 8.52 -1.40 17.50
CA ILE A 6 7.58 -1.61 16.39
C ILE A 6 8.10 -2.63 15.37
N GLU A 7 9.33 -3.07 15.52
CA GLU A 7 9.94 -4.12 14.74
C GLU A 7 9.25 -5.47 14.97
N GLY A 8 9.16 -6.29 13.92
CA GLY A 8 8.51 -7.58 14.02
C GLY A 8 6.97 -7.48 14.12
N THR A 9 6.39 -6.31 13.86
CA THR A 9 4.93 -6.09 13.97
C THR A 9 4.18 -6.30 12.66
N VAL A 10 4.89 -6.56 11.57
CA VAL A 10 4.30 -6.96 10.28
C VAL A 10 4.08 -8.47 10.32
N PRO A 11 2.84 -8.96 10.16
CA PRO A 11 2.59 -10.39 10.01
C PRO A 11 3.36 -10.97 8.83
N TYR A 12 3.64 -12.27 8.87
CA TYR A 12 4.22 -12.93 7.71
C TYR A 12 3.24 -12.93 6.54
N TYR A 13 3.65 -12.34 5.43
CA TYR A 13 2.96 -12.42 4.15
C TYR A 13 3.93 -12.93 3.09
N GLU A 14 3.58 -14.02 2.42
CA GLU A 14 4.29 -14.55 1.26
C GLU A 14 4.13 -13.64 0.04
N ARG A 15 2.93 -13.07 -0.14
CA ARG A 15 2.59 -12.13 -1.21
C ARG A 15 1.65 -11.03 -0.75
N HIS A 16 1.74 -9.88 -1.41
CA HIS A 16 0.80 -8.78 -1.24
C HIS A 16 0.18 -8.41 -2.59
N PHE A 17 -1.12 -8.58 -2.68
CA PHE A 17 -1.96 -8.19 -3.81
C PHE A 17 -2.48 -6.77 -3.61
N VAL A 18 -2.10 -5.88 -4.52
CA VAL A 18 -2.51 -4.49 -4.54
C VAL A 18 -3.51 -4.32 -5.68
N ILE A 19 -4.78 -4.14 -5.32
CA ILE A 19 -5.88 -3.96 -6.27
C ILE A 19 -5.96 -2.49 -6.62
N VAL A 20 -5.70 -2.14 -7.87
CA VAL A 20 -5.75 -0.77 -8.37
C VAL A 20 -7.17 -0.47 -8.82
N ASP A 21 -7.87 0.32 -8.02
CA ASP A 21 -9.13 0.94 -8.35
C ASP A 21 -8.86 2.30 -9.00
N ALA A 22 -8.71 2.30 -10.32
CA ALA A 22 -8.32 3.48 -11.08
C ALA A 22 -9.44 4.54 -11.19
N HIS A 23 -10.68 4.16 -10.90
CA HIS A 23 -11.88 4.99 -11.10
C HIS A 23 -12.61 5.31 -9.79
N GLY A 24 -12.39 4.54 -8.73
CA GLY A 24 -12.89 4.84 -7.40
C GLY A 24 -12.15 6.02 -6.75
N ARG A 25 -12.78 6.58 -5.71
CA ARG A 25 -12.16 7.61 -4.88
C ARG A 25 -11.99 7.08 -3.45
N PRO A 26 -10.81 7.22 -2.83
CA PRO A 26 -10.59 6.71 -1.47
C PRO A 26 -11.56 7.31 -0.44
N GLU A 27 -12.05 8.53 -0.68
CA GLU A 27 -13.06 9.22 0.14
C GLU A 27 -14.42 8.51 0.15
N ASP A 28 -14.61 7.56 -0.75
CA ASP A 28 -15.87 6.86 -0.97
C ASP A 28 -15.85 5.49 -0.32
N TRP A 29 -14.70 5.05 0.21
CA TRP A 29 -14.50 3.69 0.69
C TRP A 29 -15.04 3.44 2.11
N PRO A 30 -15.74 2.31 2.33
CA PRO A 30 -16.24 1.94 3.64
C PRO A 30 -15.11 1.62 4.62
N LYS A 31 -15.36 1.84 5.92
CA LYS A 31 -14.39 1.60 7.00
C LYS A 31 -13.80 0.19 7.03
N LYS A 32 -14.56 -0.79 6.56
CA LYS A 32 -14.15 -2.19 6.44
C LYS A 32 -14.40 -2.66 5.01
N LEU A 33 -13.46 -2.34 4.14
CA LEU A 33 -13.54 -2.60 2.70
C LEU A 33 -13.76 -4.09 2.41
N GLU A 34 -13.17 -4.95 3.23
CA GLU A 34 -13.23 -6.41 3.15
C GLU A 34 -14.61 -7.01 3.49
N PHE A 35 -15.50 -6.23 4.12
CA PHE A 35 -16.89 -6.64 4.44
C PHE A 35 -17.92 -5.76 3.72
N SER A 36 -17.53 -5.13 2.62
CA SER A 36 -18.38 -4.26 1.82
C SER A 36 -18.67 -4.86 0.45
N ASP A 37 -19.38 -4.14 -0.41
CA ASP A 37 -19.61 -4.56 -1.79
C ASP A 37 -18.44 -4.24 -2.72
N HIS A 38 -17.43 -3.52 -2.22
CA HIS A 38 -16.20 -3.23 -2.94
C HIS A 38 -15.53 -4.52 -3.46
N ILE A 39 -14.86 -4.43 -4.62
CA ILE A 39 -14.19 -5.57 -5.26
C ILE A 39 -13.24 -6.32 -4.32
N MET A 40 -12.56 -5.58 -3.44
CA MET A 40 -11.73 -6.12 -2.35
C MET A 40 -12.42 -7.22 -1.54
N SER A 41 -13.70 -7.04 -1.20
CA SER A 41 -14.48 -8.02 -0.43
C SER A 41 -14.60 -9.34 -1.18
N SER A 42 -14.79 -9.32 -2.49
CA SER A 42 -14.84 -10.55 -3.30
C SER A 42 -13.51 -11.28 -3.32
N TYR A 43 -12.39 -10.55 -3.39
CA TYR A 43 -11.07 -11.16 -3.26
C TYR A 43 -10.84 -11.71 -1.84
N ALA A 44 -11.20 -10.96 -0.81
CA ALA A 44 -11.10 -11.39 0.58
C ALA A 44 -11.93 -12.66 0.84
N GLN A 45 -13.16 -12.73 0.35
CA GLN A 45 -14.02 -13.91 0.42
C GLN A 45 -13.40 -15.11 -0.30
N SER A 46 -12.90 -14.91 -1.52
CA SER A 46 -12.23 -15.95 -2.31
C SER A 46 -11.00 -16.49 -1.58
N LEU A 47 -10.20 -15.60 -1.00
CA LEU A 47 -9.04 -15.96 -0.19
C LEU A 47 -9.46 -16.76 1.04
N ASN A 48 -10.43 -16.26 1.80
CA ASN A 48 -10.91 -16.92 3.01
C ASN A 48 -11.42 -18.33 2.71
N ALA A 49 -12.08 -18.53 1.57
CA ALA A 49 -12.52 -19.85 1.11
C ALA A 49 -11.34 -20.78 0.78
N ILE A 50 -10.28 -20.27 0.15
CA ILE A 50 -9.05 -21.04 -0.13
C ILE A 50 -8.33 -21.40 1.17
N GLU A 51 -8.16 -20.45 2.08
CA GLU A 51 -7.47 -20.65 3.36
C GLU A 51 -8.25 -21.61 4.27
N SER A 52 -9.58 -21.51 4.27
CA SER A 52 -10.44 -22.44 5.02
C SER A 52 -10.30 -23.88 4.50
N LYS A 53 -10.18 -24.08 3.18
CA LYS A 53 -9.89 -25.40 2.58
C LYS A 53 -8.51 -25.95 2.97
N ARG A 54 -7.56 -25.08 3.28
CA ARG A 54 -6.21 -25.44 3.75
C ARG A 54 -6.14 -25.67 5.26
N GLY A 55 -7.26 -25.56 5.98
CA GLY A 55 -7.31 -25.66 7.44
C GLY A 55 -6.73 -24.43 8.18
N GLY A 56 -6.49 -23.34 7.45
CA GLY A 56 -6.00 -22.08 7.99
C GLY A 56 -7.12 -21.09 8.29
N SER A 57 -6.77 -19.95 8.87
CA SER A 57 -7.68 -18.82 9.09
C SER A 57 -7.30 -17.63 8.20
N ALA A 58 -8.27 -16.77 7.89
CA ALA A 58 -8.03 -15.48 7.22
C ALA A 58 -6.91 -14.65 7.90
N LYS A 59 -6.84 -14.71 9.23
CA LYS A 59 -5.86 -13.97 10.04
C LYS A 59 -4.43 -14.54 9.94
N SER A 60 -4.30 -15.80 9.54
CA SER A 60 -3.03 -16.49 9.33
C SER A 60 -2.70 -16.65 7.85
N SER A 61 -3.46 -15.99 6.97
CA SER A 61 -3.26 -16.11 5.53
C SER A 61 -1.87 -15.59 5.16
N PRO A 62 -1.11 -16.33 4.33
CA PRO A 62 0.14 -15.85 3.80
C PRO A 62 -0.06 -14.74 2.74
N LEU A 63 -1.30 -14.38 2.41
CA LEU A 63 -1.59 -13.38 1.38
C LEU A 63 -2.19 -12.12 2.02
N ASN A 64 -1.65 -10.95 1.67
CA ASN A 64 -2.21 -9.66 2.03
C ASN A 64 -2.92 -9.03 0.83
N PHE A 65 -4.03 -8.32 1.08
CA PHE A 65 -4.76 -7.58 0.04
C PHE A 65 -4.93 -6.12 0.44
N THR A 66 -4.70 -5.19 -0.48
CA THR A 66 -4.92 -3.76 -0.26
C THR A 66 -5.48 -3.11 -1.51
N ALA A 67 -6.53 -2.30 -1.37
CA ALA A 67 -7.07 -1.54 -2.49
C ALA A 67 -6.30 -0.22 -2.54
N VAL A 68 -5.98 0.22 -3.75
CA VAL A 68 -5.29 1.48 -3.97
C VAL A 68 -5.93 2.27 -5.10
N VAL A 69 -5.93 3.58 -4.96
CA VAL A 69 -6.22 4.51 -6.05
C VAL A 69 -4.91 5.21 -6.44
N PRO A 70 -4.56 5.27 -7.74
CA PRO A 70 -3.44 6.09 -8.21
C PRO A 70 -3.56 7.53 -7.71
N TYR A 71 -2.54 8.02 -7.02
CA TYR A 71 -2.50 9.43 -6.66
C TYR A 71 -2.19 10.25 -7.92
N LYS A 72 -3.21 10.93 -8.46
CA LYS A 72 -3.08 11.83 -9.61
C LYS A 72 -3.14 13.27 -9.11
N ARG A 73 -2.14 14.10 -9.41
CA ARG A 73 -2.32 15.57 -9.39
C ARG A 73 -1.93 16.18 -10.73
N THR A 74 -2.81 17.07 -11.18
CA THR A 74 -2.64 17.99 -12.32
C THR A 74 -1.36 18.79 -12.12
N THR A 75 -0.32 18.48 -12.87
CA THR A 75 0.80 19.40 -13.04
C THR A 75 0.36 20.50 -14.01
N CYS A 76 0.58 21.75 -13.63
CA CYS A 76 0.51 22.86 -14.58
C CYS A 76 1.56 22.64 -15.68
N SER A 77 1.13 22.92 -16.92
CA SER A 77 1.86 22.86 -18.19
C SER A 77 2.50 21.54 -18.55
N ASP A 78 1.79 20.71 -19.30
CA ASP A 78 2.03 20.68 -20.76
C ASP A 78 0.81 20.15 -21.52
N GLN A 79 0.61 20.74 -22.70
CA GLN A 79 -0.59 20.66 -23.51
C GLN A 79 -0.88 19.23 -23.97
N VAL A 80 -1.93 18.62 -23.42
CA VAL A 80 -2.67 17.59 -24.16
C VAL A 80 -3.60 18.35 -25.10
N GLN A 81 -3.26 18.36 -26.38
CA GLN A 81 -4.20 18.77 -27.43
C GLN A 81 -5.52 18.03 -27.21
N ASP A 82 -6.63 18.77 -27.21
CA ASP A 82 -7.98 18.25 -27.15
C ASP A 82 -8.16 17.19 -28.24
N ALA A 83 -7.99 15.93 -27.88
CA ALA A 83 -8.53 14.81 -28.64
C ALA A 83 -10.05 14.91 -28.49
N PRO A 84 -10.82 14.87 -29.59
CA PRO A 84 -12.27 15.02 -29.51
C PRO A 84 -12.81 13.93 -28.60
N ALA A 85 -13.71 14.31 -27.69
CA ALA A 85 -14.38 13.43 -26.75
C ALA A 85 -14.93 12.19 -27.48
N ALA A 86 -14.11 11.14 -27.49
CA ALA A 86 -14.55 9.82 -27.89
C ALA A 86 -15.63 9.45 -26.88
N THR A 87 -16.81 9.14 -27.39
CA THR A 87 -17.91 8.66 -26.58
C THR A 87 -17.48 7.28 -26.08
N GLU A 88 -16.82 7.25 -24.92
CA GLU A 88 -16.36 6.01 -24.30
C GLU A 88 -17.56 5.06 -24.16
N PRO A 89 -17.49 3.83 -24.72
CA PRO A 89 -18.57 2.87 -24.64
C PRO A 89 -18.92 2.61 -23.17
N LYS A 90 -20.21 2.74 -22.83
CA LYS A 90 -20.79 2.53 -21.49
C LYS A 90 -20.63 1.10 -20.92
N ASP A 91 -19.88 0.22 -21.60
CA ASP A 91 -19.87 -1.23 -21.39
C ASP A 91 -18.50 -1.80 -20.94
N LEU A 92 -17.47 -0.98 -20.67
CA LEU A 92 -16.32 -1.45 -19.88
C LEU A 92 -16.73 -1.54 -18.39
N ALA A 93 -17.39 -2.64 -18.06
CA ALA A 93 -17.66 -3.05 -16.68
C ALA A 93 -16.38 -2.91 -15.83
N GLU A 94 -16.46 -2.09 -14.78
CA GLU A 94 -15.43 -1.76 -13.78
C GLU A 94 -14.23 -2.73 -13.76
N SER A 95 -13.27 -2.50 -14.66
CA SER A 95 -12.08 -3.33 -14.80
C SER A 95 -10.96 -2.77 -13.94
N HIS A 96 -10.33 -3.61 -13.14
CA HIS A 96 -9.29 -3.23 -12.18
C HIS A 96 -7.99 -3.96 -12.50
N ASP A 97 -6.86 -3.34 -12.17
CA ASP A 97 -5.56 -4.04 -12.22
C ASP A 97 -5.23 -4.63 -10.86
N VAL A 98 -4.52 -5.74 -10.83
CA VAL A 98 -3.98 -6.32 -9.61
C VAL A 98 -2.46 -6.42 -9.74
N LEU A 99 -1.74 -5.72 -8.87
CA LEU A 99 -0.30 -5.84 -8.73
C LEU A 99 0.02 -6.91 -7.68
N VAL A 100 0.96 -7.80 -7.98
CA VAL A 100 1.38 -8.87 -7.07
C VAL A 100 2.84 -8.65 -6.72
N PHE A 101 3.08 -8.41 -5.44
CA PHE A 101 4.42 -8.20 -4.89
C PHE A 101 4.85 -9.37 -3.99
N PRO A 102 6.17 -9.65 -3.92
CA PRO A 102 7.28 -8.92 -4.54
C PRO A 102 7.59 -9.32 -5.99
N GLU A 103 6.80 -10.19 -6.61
CA GLU A 103 7.04 -10.66 -7.99
C GLU A 103 6.90 -9.57 -9.07
N ASN A 104 6.39 -8.38 -8.72
CA ASN A 104 6.16 -7.25 -9.63
C ASN A 104 5.30 -7.61 -10.85
N ILE A 105 4.33 -8.49 -10.66
CA ILE A 105 3.40 -8.93 -11.71
C ILE A 105 2.20 -7.98 -11.73
N ARG A 106 1.83 -7.46 -12.90
CA ARG A 106 0.58 -6.72 -13.12
C ARG A 106 -0.38 -7.59 -13.91
N VAL A 107 -1.52 -7.90 -13.32
CA VAL A 107 -2.65 -8.55 -13.98
C VAL A 107 -3.65 -7.46 -14.35
N HIS A 108 -3.94 -7.33 -15.64
CA HIS A 108 -4.80 -6.28 -16.16
C HIS A 108 -6.24 -6.75 -16.38
N GLY A 109 -7.20 -5.84 -16.23
CA GLY A 109 -8.56 -6.03 -16.74
C GLY A 109 -9.43 -7.00 -15.94
N VAL A 110 -9.33 -7.01 -14.61
CA VAL A 110 -10.14 -7.88 -13.75
C VAL A 110 -11.47 -7.20 -13.38
N SER A 111 -12.60 -7.76 -13.78
CA SER A 111 -13.94 -7.17 -13.61
C SER A 111 -14.85 -7.95 -12.64
N LYS A 112 -15.79 -7.27 -11.98
CA LYS A 112 -16.87 -7.84 -11.12
C LYS A 112 -18.24 -7.23 -11.49
N SER A 113 -19.34 -7.97 -11.25
CA SER A 113 -20.73 -7.47 -11.35
C SER A 113 -21.24 -6.84 -10.03
N THR A 114 -21.99 -5.75 -10.15
CA THR A 114 -22.17 -4.58 -9.25
C THR A 114 -23.20 -4.65 -8.09
N SER A 115 -23.01 -3.81 -7.05
CA SER A 115 -23.93 -2.71 -6.61
C SER A 115 -23.29 -1.81 -5.52
N MET A 116 -23.46 -0.48 -5.55
CA MET A 116 -22.67 0.52 -4.77
C MET A 116 -23.51 1.45 -3.86
N ASP A 117 -22.91 1.88 -2.74
CA ASP A 117 -23.23 3.14 -2.04
C ASP A 117 -22.03 3.65 -1.18
N PHE A 118 -22.00 4.96 -0.87
CA PHE A 118 -20.81 5.82 -0.74
C PHE A 118 -20.31 6.19 0.70
N ARG A 119 -19.00 6.53 0.85
CA ARG A 119 -18.23 7.32 1.91
C ARG A 119 -17.18 6.47 2.70
N CYS A 120 -15.92 6.84 2.98
CA CYS A 120 -15.31 7.97 3.75
C CYS A 120 -13.74 7.98 3.66
N ALA A 121 -13.04 9.12 3.90
CA ALA A 121 -11.60 9.16 4.22
C ALA A 121 -11.19 10.26 5.24
N CYS A 122 -10.24 9.95 6.15
CA CYS A 122 -9.47 10.95 6.93
C CYS A 122 -8.07 10.40 7.31
N ALA A 123 -7.02 11.18 7.06
CA ALA A 123 -5.59 11.09 7.46
C ALA A 123 -4.54 10.77 6.37
N GLY A 124 -4.87 9.98 5.33
CA GLY A 124 -3.95 9.69 4.21
C GLY A 124 -3.49 10.88 3.33
N PRO A 125 -4.32 11.92 3.08
CA PRO A 125 -3.98 12.96 2.09
C PRO A 125 -2.72 13.78 2.39
N LYS A 126 -2.41 14.04 3.68
CA LYS A 126 -1.28 14.90 4.07
C LYS A 126 0.09 14.22 3.86
N MET A 127 0.15 12.90 4.08
CA MET A 127 1.35 12.11 3.83
C MET A 127 1.67 12.00 2.34
N LEU A 128 0.64 11.83 1.50
CA LEU A 128 0.80 11.80 0.04
C LEU A 128 1.34 13.14 -0.48
N GLN A 129 0.85 14.26 0.07
CA GLN A 129 1.39 15.58 -0.27
C GLN A 129 2.89 15.70 0.09
N TRP A 130 3.30 15.25 1.30
CA TRP A 130 4.71 15.29 1.68
C TRP A 130 5.59 14.44 0.77
N LEU A 131 5.14 13.21 0.44
CA LEU A 131 5.86 12.30 -0.46
C LEU A 131 6.06 12.91 -1.85
N GLU A 132 5.06 13.61 -2.38
CA GLU A 132 5.12 14.28 -3.68
C GLU A 132 6.14 15.44 -3.67
N GLU A 133 6.08 16.31 -2.66
CA GLU A 133 7.01 17.43 -2.50
C GLU A 133 8.46 16.91 -2.45
N ILE A 134 8.71 15.87 -1.65
CA ILE A 134 10.04 15.27 -1.48
C ILE A 134 10.51 14.58 -2.77
N ALA A 135 9.65 13.83 -3.45
CA ALA A 135 9.99 13.16 -4.71
C ALA A 135 10.37 14.17 -5.80
N THR A 136 9.64 15.28 -5.86
CA THR A 136 9.89 16.38 -6.80
C THR A 136 11.24 17.04 -6.52
N ASP A 137 11.50 17.39 -5.26
CA ASP A 137 12.76 18.02 -4.84
C ASP A 137 13.96 17.10 -5.09
N ALA A 138 13.81 15.82 -4.77
CA ALA A 138 14.86 14.80 -4.93
C ALA A 138 14.98 14.25 -6.38
N LYS A 139 14.07 14.63 -7.29
CA LYS A 139 13.96 14.11 -8.67
C LYS A 139 13.90 12.58 -8.75
N VAL A 140 13.21 11.97 -7.78
CA VAL A 140 13.05 10.51 -7.71
C VAL A 140 11.71 10.14 -8.37
N PRO A 141 11.68 9.23 -9.35
CA PRO A 141 10.42 8.78 -9.94
C PRO A 141 9.67 7.90 -8.92
N LEU A 142 8.71 8.47 -8.21
CA LEU A 142 7.82 7.74 -7.30
C LEU A 142 6.43 7.59 -7.90
N HIS A 143 5.90 6.38 -7.87
CA HIS A 143 4.48 6.11 -8.09
C HIS A 143 3.78 6.08 -6.73
N LEU A 144 2.97 7.10 -6.46
CA LEU A 144 2.25 7.22 -5.19
C LEU A 144 0.83 6.68 -5.33
N TRP A 145 0.40 5.93 -4.32
CA TRP A 145 -0.89 5.28 -4.28
C TRP A 145 -1.56 5.55 -2.94
N ALA A 146 -2.79 6.06 -2.98
CA ALA A 146 -3.63 6.15 -1.80
C ALA A 146 -4.21 4.77 -1.52
N ALA A 147 -4.04 4.25 -0.31
CA ALA A 147 -4.35 2.87 0.01
C ALA A 147 -5.44 2.73 1.08
N SER A 148 -6.19 1.63 1.02
CA SER A 148 -7.18 1.27 2.03
C SER A 148 -6.48 1.00 3.36
N HIS A 149 -7.19 1.12 4.48
CA HIS A 149 -6.57 0.95 5.80
C HIS A 149 -5.91 -0.44 5.97
N TYR A 150 -4.62 -0.45 6.29
CA TYR A 150 -3.85 -1.65 6.62
C TYR A 150 -2.90 -1.37 7.79
N GLY A 151 -2.30 -2.42 8.35
CA GLY A 151 -1.20 -2.29 9.29
C GLY A 151 -1.57 -1.84 10.70
N GLY A 152 -2.85 -1.58 10.99
CA GLY A 152 -3.37 -1.32 12.34
C GLY A 152 -3.19 0.13 12.81
N HIS A 153 -4.23 0.64 13.51
CA HIS A 153 -4.32 2.05 13.89
C HIS A 153 -3.22 2.53 14.85
N ARG A 154 -2.69 1.63 15.69
CA ARG A 154 -1.60 1.97 16.65
C ARG A 154 -0.28 2.35 15.98
N TYR A 155 -0.13 2.07 14.68
CA TYR A 155 1.05 2.38 13.88
C TYR A 155 0.73 3.36 12.75
N ALA A 156 -0.35 4.15 12.89
CA ALA A 156 -0.83 5.08 11.87
C ALA A 156 0.29 5.96 11.28
N GLY A 157 0.08 6.37 10.03
CA GLY A 157 1.19 6.78 9.16
C GLY A 157 1.90 5.56 8.58
N ASN A 158 1.14 4.53 8.18
CA ASN A 158 1.67 3.32 7.56
C ASN A 158 1.98 3.56 6.08
N CYS A 159 3.14 3.08 5.64
CA CYS A 159 3.54 3.06 4.23
C CYS A 159 4.16 1.69 3.91
N VAL A 160 3.86 1.15 2.73
CA VAL A 160 4.57 -0.02 2.19
C VAL A 160 5.32 0.41 0.94
N ALA A 161 6.63 0.18 0.94
CA ALA A 161 7.50 0.50 -0.18
C ALA A 161 7.76 -0.75 -1.02
N TYR A 162 7.62 -0.62 -2.34
CA TYR A 162 7.92 -1.66 -3.32
C TYR A 162 9.11 -1.25 -4.19
N PRO A 163 9.88 -2.22 -4.72
CA PRO A 163 9.60 -3.67 -4.80
C PRO A 163 9.98 -4.47 -3.54
N SER A 164 10.72 -3.89 -2.60
CA SER A 164 11.24 -4.63 -1.43
C SER A 164 10.16 -5.15 -0.49
N GLY A 165 9.00 -4.50 -0.46
CA GLY A 165 7.88 -4.84 0.41
C GLY A 165 8.17 -4.50 1.88
N ASP A 166 8.95 -3.44 2.11
CA ASP A 166 9.24 -2.89 3.44
C ASP A 166 8.04 -2.09 3.96
N TRP A 167 7.66 -2.33 5.21
CA TRP A 167 6.58 -1.64 5.89
C TRP A 167 7.15 -0.65 6.89
N PHE A 168 6.68 0.58 6.79
CA PHE A 168 6.96 1.65 7.72
C PHE A 168 5.67 2.03 8.45
N GLY A 169 5.81 2.53 9.68
CA GLY A 169 4.70 3.07 10.44
C GLY A 169 5.14 4.23 11.32
N MET A 170 4.17 4.88 11.94
CA MET A 170 4.43 6.05 12.79
C MET A 170 5.12 7.22 12.07
N LEU A 171 4.99 7.32 10.74
CA LEU A 171 5.45 8.46 9.95
C LEU A 171 4.48 9.63 10.18
N ASN A 172 4.73 10.44 11.21
CA ASN A 172 3.81 11.47 11.69
C ASN A 172 4.27 12.88 11.31
N SER A 173 5.46 13.03 10.76
CA SER A 173 6.03 14.30 10.32
C SER A 173 6.56 14.25 8.87
N LYS A 174 6.72 15.43 8.24
CA LYS A 174 7.35 15.54 6.92
C LYS A 174 8.81 15.05 6.94
N GLU A 175 9.49 15.26 8.06
CA GLU A 175 10.87 14.80 8.28
C GLU A 175 10.96 13.27 8.28
N ASP A 176 10.03 12.59 8.98
CA ASP A 176 9.99 11.12 9.02
C ASP A 176 9.83 10.55 7.59
N VAL A 177 8.96 11.18 6.79
CA VAL A 177 8.71 10.81 5.39
C VAL A 177 9.94 11.08 4.52
N HIS A 178 10.66 12.18 4.73
CA HIS A 178 11.89 12.49 4.01
C HIS A 178 12.97 11.45 4.28
N GLN A 179 13.23 11.15 5.55
CA GLN A 179 14.21 10.14 5.94
C GLN A 179 13.86 8.74 5.40
N MET A 180 12.57 8.41 5.31
CA MET A 180 12.11 7.18 4.66
C MET A 180 12.45 7.16 3.17
N VAL A 181 12.15 8.22 2.42
CA VAL A 181 12.48 8.29 0.99
C VAL A 181 13.99 8.19 0.78
N ASP A 182 14.79 8.91 1.56
CA ASP A 182 16.27 8.84 1.50
C ASP A 182 16.78 7.42 1.74
N ALA A 183 16.25 6.74 2.77
CA ALA A 183 16.60 5.36 3.10
C ALA A 183 16.24 4.40 1.95
N LEU A 184 15.10 4.59 1.30
CA LEU A 184 14.66 3.77 0.17
C LEU A 184 15.50 4.01 -1.09
N VAL A 185 15.81 5.27 -1.41
CA VAL A 185 16.68 5.65 -2.53
C VAL A 185 18.08 5.10 -2.36
N ALA A 186 18.61 5.12 -1.13
CA ALA A 186 19.89 4.51 -0.79
C ALA A 186 19.85 2.96 -0.74
N ASN A 187 18.70 2.33 -0.97
CA ASN A 187 18.46 0.90 -0.80
C ASN A 187 18.85 0.39 0.61
N GLN A 188 18.64 1.22 1.62
CA GLN A 188 18.97 1.00 3.03
C GLN A 188 17.76 1.26 3.94
N PRO A 189 16.63 0.56 3.73
CA PRO A 189 15.38 0.82 4.48
C PRO A 189 15.53 0.63 6.00
N LEU A 190 16.47 -0.22 6.43
CA LEU A 190 16.77 -0.45 7.85
C LEU A 190 17.45 0.73 8.54
N ARG A 191 17.92 1.76 7.81
CA ARG A 191 18.39 3.02 8.42
C ARG A 191 17.31 3.70 9.24
N LEU A 192 16.05 3.50 8.88
CA LEU A 192 14.90 4.09 9.56
C LEU A 192 14.36 3.16 10.65
N GLN A 193 15.23 2.68 11.55
CA GLN A 193 14.92 1.63 12.55
C GLN A 193 13.68 1.94 13.39
N GLU A 194 13.48 3.22 13.76
CA GLU A 194 12.35 3.64 14.61
C GLU A 194 10.99 3.62 13.89
N HIS A 195 11.01 3.56 12.56
CA HIS A 195 9.81 3.54 11.72
C HIS A 195 9.64 2.23 10.94
N TRP A 196 10.72 1.47 10.75
CA TRP A 196 10.69 0.19 10.06
C TRP A 196 10.02 -0.88 10.92
N ARG A 197 8.92 -1.43 10.41
CA ARG A 197 8.13 -2.42 11.14
C ARG A 197 8.48 -3.85 10.77
N GLY A 198 8.89 -4.05 9.52
CA GLY A 198 9.09 -5.37 8.94
C GLY A 198 9.07 -5.34 7.42
N ARG A 199 9.26 -6.52 6.82
CA ARG A 199 9.19 -6.74 5.37
C ARG A 199 8.39 -7.99 5.09
N ILE A 200 7.64 -8.00 3.99
CA ILE A 200 6.98 -9.22 3.50
C ILE A 200 8.03 -10.34 3.31
N ARG A 201 7.61 -11.59 3.46
CA ARG A 201 8.46 -12.80 3.47
C ARG A 201 9.47 -12.92 4.61
N LEU A 202 9.47 -12.01 5.58
CA LEU A 202 10.23 -12.18 6.81
C LEU A 202 9.30 -12.59 7.95
N SER A 203 9.65 -13.63 8.68
CA SER A 203 9.04 -13.95 9.98
C SER A 203 9.36 -12.85 10.99
N LYS A 204 8.64 -12.83 12.12
CA LYS A 204 8.92 -11.87 13.20
C LYS A 204 10.37 -11.95 13.68
N GLU A 205 10.89 -13.17 13.83
CA GLU A 205 12.25 -13.44 14.28
C GLU A 205 13.26 -12.92 13.24
N GLN A 206 13.00 -13.16 11.96
CA GLN A 206 13.84 -12.66 10.87
C GLN A 206 13.82 -11.12 10.77
N GLN A 207 12.67 -10.49 11.03
CA GLN A 207 12.57 -9.03 11.08
C GLN A 207 13.42 -8.43 12.21
N ILE A 208 13.34 -9.04 13.40
CA ILE A 208 14.14 -8.62 14.57
C ILE A 208 15.64 -8.85 14.30
N GLU A 209 16.00 -9.99 13.70
CA GLU A 209 17.39 -10.31 13.40
C GLU A 209 17.99 -9.36 12.37
N ALA A 210 17.23 -8.99 11.32
CA ALA A 210 17.68 -8.04 10.31
C ALA A 210 18.10 -6.69 10.92
N LEU A 211 17.35 -6.17 11.90
CA LEU A 211 17.71 -4.94 12.60
C LEU A 211 18.94 -5.10 13.49
N LYS A 212 19.08 -6.25 14.16
CA LYS A 212 20.27 -6.52 15.00
C LYS A 212 21.53 -6.58 14.17
N GLU A 213 21.51 -7.30 13.04
CA GLU A 213 22.65 -7.40 12.13
C GLU A 213 23.00 -6.03 11.54
N PHE A 214 22.00 -5.27 11.10
CA PHE A 214 22.22 -3.89 10.63
C PHE A 214 22.87 -3.00 11.70
N GLY A 215 22.43 -3.10 12.96
CA GLY A 215 23.02 -2.36 14.08
C GLY A 215 24.47 -2.74 14.39
N LYS A 216 24.90 -3.97 14.08
CA LYS A 216 26.29 -4.41 14.21
C LYS A 216 27.18 -3.86 13.09
N GLU A 217 26.65 -3.79 11.87
CA GLU A 217 27.38 -3.25 10.71
C GLU A 217 27.56 -1.72 10.77
N ALA A 218 26.67 -1.03 11.49
CA ALA A 218 26.70 0.42 11.66
C ALA A 218 27.55 0.92 12.85
N ALA A 219 28.08 0.02 13.67
CA ALA A 219 28.87 0.30 14.88
C ALA A 219 30.38 0.17 14.62
#